data_AF-A0A926YIY7-F1
#
_entry.id   AF-A0A926YIY7-F1
#
_cell.length_a   1.000
_cell.length_b   1.000
_cell.length_c   1.000
_cell.angle_alpha   90.00
_cell.angle_beta   90.00
_cell.angle_gamma   90.00
#
_symmetry.space_group_name_H-M   'P 1'
#
loop_
_entity.id
_entity.type
_entity.pdbx_description
1 polymer ?
#
loop_
_entity_poly.entity_id
_entity_poly.type
_entity_poly.pdbx_seq_one_letter_code
_entity_poly.pdbx_strand_id
1 'polypeptide(L)' 'MRVPMDIARTDQVYQAMWSMLLAVRQHNRFQSRRICRIACPGLGTATGQMPYAEAARQMSLRTGTSPRPPRFCKTSEV' A
#
# COMPACT_ATOMS: atom_id res chain seq x y z
N MET A 1 5.27 -15.21 -9.07
CA MET A 1 4.24 -15.10 -8.02
C MET A 1 4.41 -16.31 -7.11
N ARG A 2 4.57 -16.13 -5.79
CA ARG A 2 4.53 -17.28 -4.85
C ARG A 2 3.07 -17.67 -4.60
N VAL A 3 2.85 -18.85 -4.01
CA VAL A 3 1.52 -19.37 -3.65
C VAL A 3 0.75 -18.31 -2.86
N PRO A 4 -0.51 -18.01 -3.21
CA PRO A 4 -1.33 -17.07 -2.47
C PRO A 4 -1.52 -17.51 -1.02
N MET A 5 -1.47 -16.55 -0.10
CA MET A 5 -1.67 -16.76 1.33
C MET A 5 -2.44 -15.59 1.94
N ASP A 6 -3.06 -15.84 3.09
CA ASP A 6 -3.70 -14.82 3.90
C ASP A 6 -2.65 -13.81 4.40
N ILE A 7 -2.94 -12.52 4.20
CA ILE A 7 -2.12 -11.38 4.62
C ILE A 7 -2.88 -10.43 5.55
N ALA A 8 -4.08 -10.80 6.04
CA ALA A 8 -4.94 -9.95 6.84
C ALA A 8 -4.29 -9.40 8.12
N ARG A 9 -3.30 -10.12 8.67
CA ARG A 9 -2.56 -9.76 9.89
C ARG A 9 -1.21 -9.08 9.61
N THR A 10 -1.01 -8.55 8.40
CA THR A 10 0.28 -8.00 7.97
C THR A 10 0.15 -6.56 7.43
N ASP A 11 1.29 -5.92 7.21
CA ASP A 11 1.41 -4.58 6.61
C ASP A 11 1.64 -4.63 5.08
N GLN A 12 1.37 -5.77 4.43
CA GLN A 12 1.68 -5.96 3.00
C GLN A 12 0.94 -4.98 2.09
N VAL A 13 -0.28 -4.58 2.47
CA VAL A 13 -1.05 -3.58 1.73
C VAL A 13 -0.37 -2.20 1.80
N TYR A 14 0.10 -1.82 2.98
CA TYR A 14 0.89 -0.60 3.17
C TYR A 14 2.19 -0.63 2.37
N GLN A 15 2.96 -1.73 2.42
CA GLN A 15 4.21 -1.88 1.68
C GLN A 15 4.00 -1.80 0.16
N ALA A 16 2.93 -2.42 -0.34
CA ALA A 16 2.57 -2.37 -1.76
C ALA A 16 2.23 -0.94 -2.21
N MET A 17 1.40 -0.22 -1.44
CA MET A 17 1.08 1.18 -1.69
C MET A 17 2.33 2.07 -1.66
N TRP A 18 3.20 1.88 -0.67
CA TRP A 18 4.46 2.63 -0.57
C TRP A 18 5.36 2.40 -1.78
N SER A 19 5.56 1.14 -2.16
CA SER A 19 6.44 0.74 -3.26
C SER A 19 5.95 1.32 -4.58
N MET A 20 4.64 1.29 -4.82
CA MET A 20 4.02 1.90 -5.99
C MET A 20 4.28 3.41 -6.06
N LEU A 21 4.02 4.15 -4.98
CA LEU A 21 4.25 5.61 -4.96
C LEU A 21 5.73 5.97 -5.09
N LEU A 22 6.62 5.17 -4.51
CA LEU A 22 8.06 5.35 -4.66
C LEU A 22 8.50 5.13 -6.11
N ALA A 23 7.99 4.09 -6.77
CA ALA A 23 8.26 3.82 -8.17
C ALA A 23 7.75 4.94 -9.08
N VAL A 24 6.53 5.46 -8.84
CA VAL A 24 6.01 6.61 -9.59
C VAL A 24 6.83 7.87 -9.35
N ARG A 25 7.21 8.15 -8.09
CA ARG A 25 8.08 9.29 -7.77
C ARG A 25 9.42 9.16 -8.50
N GLN A 26 10.01 7.98 -8.50
CA GLN A 26 11.25 7.72 -9.20
C GLN A 26 11.09 7.91 -10.72
N HIS A 27 10.04 7.34 -11.32
CA HIS A 27 9.73 7.53 -12.74
C HIS A 27 9.62 9.02 -13.11
N ASN A 28 8.87 9.79 -12.31
CA ASN A 28 8.64 11.22 -12.54
C ASN A 28 9.90 12.09 -12.40
N ARG A 29 10.99 11.59 -11.82
CA ARG A 29 12.28 12.31 -11.72
C ARG A 29 13.09 12.24 -13.01
N PHE A 30 13.04 11.12 -13.73
CA PHE A 30 13.92 10.86 -14.87
C PHE A 30 13.20 10.92 -16.22
N GLN A 31 11.87 10.78 -16.23
CA GLN A 31 11.08 10.72 -17.45
C GLN A 31 10.43 12.06 -17.78
N SER A 32 10.42 12.40 -19.07
CA SER A 32 9.77 13.62 -19.58
C SER A 32 8.25 13.55 -19.44
N ARG A 33 7.66 12.38 -19.69
CA ARG A 33 6.23 12.13 -19.49
C ARG A 33 5.96 11.73 -18.04
N ARG A 34 5.35 12.63 -17.27
CA ARG A 34 5.02 12.41 -15.85
C ARG A 34 3.70 11.66 -15.66
N ILE A 35 3.66 10.83 -14.62
CA ILE A 35 2.46 10.18 -14.10
C ILE A 35 1.85 11.08 -13.02
N CYS A 36 0.69 11.67 -13.29
CA CYS A 36 0.00 12.59 -12.38
C CYS A 36 -1.18 11.95 -11.63
N ARG A 37 -1.69 10.81 -12.11
CA ARG A 37 -2.82 10.09 -11.51
C ARG A 37 -2.57 8.59 -11.60
N ILE A 38 -2.98 7.87 -10.55
CA ILE A 38 -2.86 6.41 -10.46
C ILE A 38 -4.25 5.88 -10.07
N ALA A 39 -4.74 4.88 -10.79
CA ALA A 39 -5.91 4.12 -10.36
C ALA A 39 -5.45 3.03 -9.38
N CYS A 40 -5.94 3.06 -8.13
CA CYS A 40 -5.56 2.12 -7.09
C CYS A 40 -6.74 1.19 -6.77
N PRO A 41 -6.66 -0.12 -7.09
CA PRO A 41 -7.66 -1.09 -6.64
C PRO A 41 -7.52 -1.37 -5.13
N GLY A 42 -8.47 -2.11 -4.56
CA GLY A 42 -8.37 -2.65 -3.21
C GLY A 42 -7.19 -3.62 -3.10
N LEU A 43 -6.04 -3.14 -2.63
CA LEU A 43 -4.84 -3.95 -2.50
C LEU A 43 -5.03 -4.97 -1.37
N GLY A 44 -4.77 -6.25 -1.68
CA GLY A 44 -4.84 -7.35 -0.70
C GLY A 44 -6.25 -7.84 -0.34
N THR A 45 -7.33 -7.24 -0.87
CA THR A 45 -8.71 -7.54 -0.43
C THR A 45 -9.33 -8.78 -1.07
N ALA A 46 -8.74 -9.31 -2.15
CA ALA A 46 -9.24 -10.52 -2.81
C ALA A 46 -8.55 -11.77 -2.24
N THR A 47 -7.51 -12.28 -2.91
CA THR A 47 -6.81 -13.50 -2.49
C THR A 47 -6.03 -13.33 -1.18
N GLY A 48 -5.67 -12.10 -0.83
CA GLY A 48 -4.96 -11.80 0.42
C GLY A 48 -5.85 -11.73 1.66
N GLN A 49 -7.17 -11.84 1.52
CA GLN A 49 -8.15 -11.84 2.61
C GLN A 49 -8.11 -10.60 3.53
N MET A 50 -7.46 -9.50 3.10
CA MET A 50 -7.44 -8.27 3.89
C MET A 50 -8.86 -7.67 3.95
N PRO A 51 -9.40 -7.38 5.16
CA PRO A 51 -10.68 -6.69 5.28
C PRO A 51 -10.67 -5.33 4.59
N TYR A 52 -11.76 -4.97 3.91
CA TYR A 52 -11.84 -3.74 3.11
C TYR A 52 -11.49 -2.47 3.92
N ALA A 53 -11.98 -2.37 5.15
CA ALA A 53 -11.72 -1.22 6.02
C ALA A 53 -10.24 -1.13 6.42
N GLU A 54 -9.60 -2.26 6.72
CA GLU A 54 -8.18 -2.31 7.08
C GLU A 54 -7.28 -2.03 5.87
N ALA A 55 -7.61 -2.58 4.70
CA ALA A 55 -6.93 -2.26 3.45
C ALA A 55 -7.00 -0.75 3.15
N ALA A 56 -8.19 -0.15 3.25
CA ALA A 56 -8.37 1.28 3.04
C ALA A 56 -7.60 2.12 4.07
N ARG A 57 -7.56 1.69 5.34
CA ARG A 57 -6.76 2.32 6.40
C ARG A 57 -5.26 2.27 6.07
N GLN A 58 -4.74 1.11 5.71
CA GLN A 58 -3.32 0.95 5.35
C GLN A 58 -2.95 1.76 4.10
N MET A 59 -3.83 1.81 3.10
CA MET A 59 -3.65 2.63 1.90
C MET A 59 -3.69 4.14 2.22
N SER A 60 -4.64 4.58 3.06
CA SER A 60 -4.83 6.00 3.37
C SER A 60 -3.72 6.60 4.24
N LEU A 61 -3.14 5.80 5.14
CA LEU A 61 -1.99 6.17 5.97
C LEU A 61 -0.82 6.69 5.12
N ARG A 62 -0.70 6.21 3.88
CA ARG A 62 0.37 6.63 2.97
C ARG A 62 -0.05 7.75 2.01
N THR A 63 -1.29 7.77 1.54
CA THR A 63 -1.77 8.88 0.69
C THR A 63 -1.96 10.17 1.47
N GLY A 64 -2.12 10.09 2.80
CA GLY A 64 -2.10 11.23 3.70
C GLY A 64 -0.73 11.91 3.74
N THR A 65 -0.75 13.23 3.93
CA THR A 65 0.34 14.23 3.97
C THR A 65 1.55 13.92 4.87
N SER A 66 1.69 12.74 5.46
CA SER A 66 2.79 12.41 6.37
C SER A 66 4.07 12.00 5.61
N PRO A 67 5.18 12.75 5.73
CA PRO A 67 6.49 12.35 5.23
C PRO A 67 7.12 11.22 6.05
N ARG A 68 6.54 10.82 7.20
CA ARG A 68 7.05 9.74 8.06
C ARG A 68 6.20 8.47 7.88
N PRO A 69 6.83 7.29 7.69
CA PRO A 69 6.10 6.03 7.80
C PRO A 69 5.51 5.94 9.22
N PRO A 70 4.23 5.56 9.38
CA PRO A 70 3.68 5.28 10.71
C PRO A 70 4.57 4.22 11.37
N ARG A 71 4.97 4.46 12.62
CA ARG A 71 5.70 3.48 13.41
C ARG A 71 4.87 2.20 13.40
N PHE A 72 5.48 1.09 12.98
CA PHE A 72 4.88 -0.23 12.78
C PHE A 72 3.64 -0.42 13.66
N CYS A 73 2.46 -0.37 13.03
CA CYS A 73 1.21 -0.67 13.70
C CYS A 73 1.20 -2.20 13.83
N LYS A 74 1.86 -2.72 14.88
CA LYS A 74 1.65 -4.11 15.30
C LYS A 74 0.17 -4.16 15.71
N THR A 75 -0.69 -4.62 14.81
CA THR A 75 -2.06 -4.94 15.17
C THR A 75 -1.96 -6.05 16.21
N SER A 76 -2.26 -5.68 17.45
CA SER A 76 -2.30 -6.55 18.61
C SER A 76 -3.23 -7.74 18.34
N GLU A 77 -2.74 -8.91 18.74
CA GLU A 77 -3.49 -10.16 18.81
C GLU A 77 -4.80 -9.96 19.56
N VAL A 78 -5.89 -10.42 18.96
CA VAL A 78 -7.10 -10.90 19.64
C VAL A 78 -7.47 -12.22 18.98
#